data_AF-A0AAJ4AND8-F1
#
_entry.id   AF-A0AAJ4AND8-F1
#
_cell.length_a   1.000
_cell.length_b   1.000
_cell.length_c   1.000
_cell.angle_alpha   90.00
_cell.angle_beta   90.00
_cell.angle_gamma   90.00
#
_symmetry.space_group_name_H-M   'P 1'
#
loop_
_entity.id
_entity.type
_entity.pdbx_description
1 polymer ?
#
loop_
_entity_poly.entity_id
_entity_poly.type
_entity_poly.pdbx_seq_one_letter_code
_entity_poly.pdbx_strand_id
1 'polypeptide(L)'
;MNHLNITLEMLSKMPALYINEVLKNMRGFQGATVRFGNTGKGIAMNYQITYPNGHIRTIHGKGHKNFEKTDEFNSERISIEFSLKQITSIR
;
A
#
# COMPACT_ATOMS: atom_id res chain seq x y z
N MET A 1 -14.96 3.85 11.97
CA MET A 1 -14.26 2.74 11.31
C MET A 1 -12.86 2.68 11.90
N ASN A 2 -12.41 1.51 12.38
CA ASN A 2 -11.06 1.34 12.91
C ASN A 2 -10.13 0.98 11.75
N HIS A 3 -9.21 1.88 11.41
CA HIS A 3 -8.15 1.60 10.44
C HIS A 3 -6.93 1.01 11.13
N LEU A 4 -6.10 0.29 10.38
CA LEU A 4 -4.77 -0.05 10.89
C LEU A 4 -3.97 1.22 11.14
N ASN A 5 -3.39 1.34 12.34
CA ASN A 5 -2.49 2.44 12.68
C ASN A 5 -1.12 2.22 12.03
N ILE A 6 -1.06 2.43 10.72
CA ILE A 6 0.18 2.49 9.94
C ILE A 6 0.47 3.97 9.70
N THR A 7 1.67 4.41 10.02
CA THR A 7 2.11 5.80 9.87
C THR A 7 3.23 5.92 8.84
N LEU A 8 3.49 7.14 8.36
CA LEU A 8 4.63 7.41 7.48
C LEU A 8 5.98 7.08 8.15
N GLU A 9 6.09 7.26 9.46
CA GLU A 9 7.28 6.88 10.24
C GLU A 9 7.50 5.37 10.30
N MET A 10 6.43 4.57 10.35
CA MET A 10 6.54 3.12 10.26
C MET A 10 6.96 2.69 8.85
N LEU A 11 6.40 3.34 7.83
CA LEU A 11 6.72 3.06 6.44
C LEU A 11 8.16 3.46 6.09
N SER A 12 8.71 4.53 6.66
CA SER A 12 10.12 4.92 6.44
C SER A 12 11.12 3.94 7.05
N LYS A 13 10.69 3.11 8.01
CA LYS A 13 11.50 2.02 8.59
C LYS A 13 11.42 0.72 7.80
N MET A 14 10.58 0.64 6.76
CA MET A 14 10.50 -0.53 5.88
C MET A 14 11.76 -0.63 5.00
N PRO A 15 12.12 -1.82 4.50
CA PRO A 15 13.21 -1.96 3.55
C PRO A 15 13.00 -1.06 2.33
N ALA A 16 14.04 -0.32 1.91
CA ALA A 16 13.94 0.60 0.77
C ALA A 16 13.42 -0.08 -0.51
N LEU A 17 13.80 -1.34 -0.74
CA LEU A 17 13.29 -2.15 -1.86
C LEU A 17 11.77 -2.31 -1.84
N TYR A 18 11.16 -2.47 -0.67
CA TYR A 18 9.72 -2.59 -0.53
C TYR A 18 9.01 -1.28 -0.92
N ILE A 19 9.49 -0.14 -0.41
CA ILE A 19 8.93 1.19 -0.76
C ILE A 19 9.10 1.48 -2.25
N ASN A 20 10.24 1.12 -2.85
CA ASN A 20 10.47 1.26 -4.28
C ASN A 20 9.47 0.45 -5.12
N GLU A 21 9.17 -0.79 -4.73
CA GLU A 21 8.18 -1.62 -5.43
C GLU A 21 6.74 -1.11 -5.22
N VAL A 22 6.42 -0.50 -4.08
CA VAL A 22 5.13 0.21 -3.89
C VAL A 22 5.03 1.38 -4.88
N LEU A 23 6.03 2.26 -4.91
CA LEU A 23 6.07 3.42 -5.82
C LEU A 23 5.97 3.00 -7.29
N LYS A 24 6.70 1.95 -7.69
CA LYS A 24 6.63 1.38 -9.03
C LYS A 24 5.22 0.89 -9.37
N ASN A 25 4.52 0.27 -8.43
CA ASN A 25 3.14 -0.17 -8.63
C ASN A 25 2.13 0.98 -8.64
N MET A 26 2.45 2.14 -8.04
CA MET A 26 1.68 3.38 -8.20
C MET A 26 1.87 4.03 -9.58
N ARG A 27 2.87 3.58 -10.35
CA ARG A 27 3.11 3.94 -11.77
C ARG A 27 3.30 5.44 -12.02
N GLY A 28 3.66 6.21 -11.00
CA GLY A 28 3.89 7.66 -11.12
C GLY A 28 2.61 8.50 -11.32
N PHE A 29 1.42 7.90 -11.22
CA PHE A 29 0.18 8.66 -11.35
C PHE A 29 -0.03 9.58 -10.14
N GLN A 30 -0.08 10.90 -10.36
CA GLN A 30 -0.16 11.88 -9.27
C GLN A 30 -1.42 11.72 -8.39
N GLY A 31 -2.53 11.27 -8.97
CA GLY A 31 -3.77 10.98 -8.25
C GLY A 31 -3.85 9.56 -7.67
N ALA A 32 -2.79 8.75 -7.75
CA ALA A 32 -2.80 7.43 -7.15
C ALA A 32 -2.61 7.50 -5.63
N THR A 33 -3.38 6.69 -4.91
CA THR A 33 -3.26 6.50 -3.47
C THR A 33 -3.01 5.03 -3.15
N VAL A 34 -2.37 4.77 -2.00
CA VAL A 34 -2.12 3.42 -1.50
C VAL A 34 -2.64 3.26 -0.07
N ARG A 35 -3.23 2.10 0.23
CA ARG A 35 -3.57 1.64 1.57
C ARG A 35 -2.82 0.35 1.86
N PHE A 36 -2.32 0.20 3.08
CA PHE A 36 -1.56 -0.98 3.51
C PHE A 36 -2.41 -1.85 4.44
N GLY A 37 -2.45 -3.15 4.17
CA GLY A 37 -3.08 -4.15 5.02
C GLY A 37 -2.09 -4.87 5.93
N ASN A 38 -2.58 -5.60 6.93
CA ASN A 38 -1.73 -6.40 7.80
C ASN A 38 -1.66 -7.86 7.32
N THR A 39 -0.45 -8.40 7.13
CA THR A 39 -0.22 -9.84 6.86
C THR A 39 0.08 -10.64 8.13
N GLY A 40 -0.05 -10.02 9.31
CA GLY A 40 0.20 -10.63 10.62
C GLY A 40 1.67 -10.66 11.06
N LYS A 41 2.61 -10.30 10.16
CA LYS A 41 4.07 -10.33 10.43
C LYS A 41 4.79 -9.01 10.21
N GLY A 42 4.13 -7.96 9.72
CA GLY A 42 4.68 -6.60 9.62
C GLY A 42 5.84 -6.35 8.64
N ILE A 43 6.41 -7.38 7.99
CA ILE A 43 7.60 -7.24 7.13
C ILE A 43 7.25 -7.01 5.65
N ALA A 44 6.12 -7.56 5.19
CA ALA A 44 5.67 -7.47 3.80
C ALA A 44 4.15 -7.33 3.79
N MET A 45 3.69 -6.09 3.97
CA MET A 45 2.27 -5.77 4.00
C MET A 45 1.68 -5.92 2.60
N ASN A 46 0.53 -6.56 2.48
CA ASN A 46 -0.23 -6.42 1.25
C ASN A 46 -0.70 -4.98 1.15
N TYR A 47 -0.88 -4.47 -0.07
CA TYR A 47 -1.35 -3.11 -0.26
C TYR A 47 -2.29 -3.00 -1.44
N GLN A 48 -3.15 -2.00 -1.39
CA GLN A 48 -4.11 -1.69 -2.42
C GLN A 48 -3.80 -0.32 -2.98
N ILE A 49 -3.77 -0.21 -4.30
CA ILE A 49 -3.61 1.06 -5.00
C ILE A 49 -4.93 1.43 -5.65
N THR A 50 -5.40 2.65 -5.41
CA THR A 50 -6.49 3.27 -6.16
C THR A 50 -5.87 4.23 -7.16
N TYR A 51 -6.12 4.01 -8.45
CA TYR A 51 -5.65 4.87 -9.53
C TYR A 51 -6.60 6.05 -9.76
N PRO A 52 -6.18 7.11 -10.48
CA PRO A 52 -7.02 8.29 -10.73
C PRO A 52 -8.36 7.99 -11.42
N ASN A 53 -8.43 6.90 -12.20
CA ASN A 53 -9.65 6.45 -12.86
C ASN A 53 -10.57 5.61 -11.96
N GLY A 54 -10.27 5.51 -10.67
CA GLY A 54 -10.99 4.68 -9.70
C GLY A 54 -10.67 3.19 -9.78
N HIS A 55 -9.82 2.75 -10.71
CA HIS A 55 -9.40 1.35 -10.78
C HIS A 55 -8.60 0.99 -9.53
N ILE A 56 -9.02 -0.07 -8.86
CA ILE A 56 -8.38 -0.60 -7.66
C ILE A 56 -7.53 -1.81 -8.03
N ARG A 57 -6.31 -1.86 -7.51
CA ARG A 57 -5.39 -2.98 -7.70
C ARG A 57 -4.81 -3.43 -6.37
N THR A 58 -5.09 -4.68 -6.01
CA THR A 58 -4.56 -5.31 -4.81
C THR A 58 -3.25 -6.03 -5.12
N ILE A 59 -2.26 -5.82 -4.27
CA ILE A 59 -0.89 -6.30 -4.45
C ILE A 59 -0.44 -7.09 -3.23
N HIS A 60 0.11 -8.28 -3.48
CA HIS A 60 0.71 -9.10 -2.43
C HIS A 60 2.09 -8.55 -2.02
N GLY A 61 2.28 -8.21 -0.75
CA GLY A 61 3.45 -7.49 -0.24
C GLY A 61 4.79 -8.21 -0.47
N LYS A 62 4.81 -9.54 -0.37
CA LYS A 62 6.06 -10.31 -0.57
C LYS A 62 6.50 -10.36 -2.03
N GLY A 63 5.54 -10.36 -2.95
CA GLY A 63 5.79 -10.58 -4.38
C GLY A 63 5.66 -9.33 -5.22
N HIS A 64 5.04 -8.27 -4.69
CA HIS A 64 4.65 -7.06 -5.41
C HIS A 64 3.88 -7.34 -6.71
N LYS A 65 3.11 -8.43 -6.72
CA LYS A 65 2.28 -8.91 -7.84
C LYS A 65 0.80 -8.83 -7.50
N ASN A 66 -0.03 -8.82 -8.54
CA ASN A 66 -1.49 -8.83 -8.39
C ASN A 66 -1.92 -9.97 -7.47
N PHE A 67 -2.86 -9.63 -6.60
CA PHE A 67 -3.53 -10.59 -5.74
C PHE A 67 -5.01 -10.57 -6.12
N GLU A 68 -5.47 -11.65 -6.76
CA GLU A 68 -6.82 -11.73 -7.36
C GLU A 68 -7.92 -12.03 -6.33
N LYS A 69 -7.56 -12.35 -5.08
CA LYS A 69 -8.53 -12.52 -3.99
C LYS A 69 -8.85 -11.17 -3.35
N THR A 70 -9.74 -10.42 -3.99
CA THR A 70 -10.22 -9.10 -3.52
C THR A 70 -10.97 -9.16 -2.21
N ASP A 71 -11.61 -10.31 -1.90
CA ASP A 71 -12.43 -10.50 -0.70
C ASP A 71 -11.64 -10.48 0.62
N GLU A 72 -10.31 -10.64 0.56
CA GLU A 72 -9.43 -10.61 1.73
C GLU A 72 -8.97 -9.19 2.11
N PHE A 73 -9.23 -8.18 1.27
CA PHE A 73 -8.99 -6.77 1.58
C PHE A 73 -10.19 -6.15 2.32
N ASN A 74 -10.48 -6.68 3.50
CA ASN A 74 -11.47 -6.08 4.39
C ASN A 74 -11.04 -4.63 4.70
N SER A 75 -11.90 -3.66 4.38
CA SER A 75 -11.69 -2.22 4.60
C SER A 75 -11.43 -1.83 6.06
N GLU A 76 -11.76 -2.71 7.01
CA GLU A 76 -11.50 -2.55 8.44
C GLU A 76 -10.09 -3.03 8.86
N ARG A 77 -9.34 -3.66 7.95
CA ARG A 77 -7.98 -4.18 8.19
C ARG A 77 -6.94 -3.58 7.27
N ILE A 78 -7.17 -2.33 6.86
CA ILE A 78 -6.26 -1.53 6.04
C ILE A 78 -6.03 -0.16 6.67
N SER A 79 -4.89 0.45 6.35
CA SER A 79 -4.54 1.79 6.77
C SER A 79 -5.43 2.85 6.14
N ILE A 80 -5.23 4.09 6.58
CA ILE A 80 -5.61 5.27 5.81
C ILE A 80 -4.92 5.30 4.44
N GLU A 81 -5.37 6.20 3.57
CA GLU A 81 -4.75 6.45 2.28
C GLU A 81 -3.48 7.28 2.40
N PHE A 82 -2.48 6.89 1.61
CA PHE A 82 -1.27 7.65 1.39
C PHE A 82 -1.16 8.00 -0.08
N SER A 83 -0.95 9.28 -0.36
CA SER A 83 -0.69 9.78 -1.71
C SER A 83 0.69 9.34 -2.21
N LEU A 84 0.87 9.36 -3.53
CA LEU A 84 2.18 9.17 -4.16
C LEU A 84 3.23 10.11 -3.56
N LYS A 85 2.87 11.39 -3.30
CA LYS A 85 3.78 12.38 -2.72
C LYS A 85 4.25 11.99 -1.32
N GLN A 86 3.34 11.52 -0.47
CA GLN A 86 3.68 11.07 0.89
C GLN A 86 4.61 9.86 0.87
N ILE A 87 4.32 8.85 0.04
CA ILE A 87 5.21 7.67 -0.09
C ILE A 87 6.56 8.04 -0.71
N THR A 88 6.59 9.00 -1.63
CA THR A 88 7.85 9.49 -2.20
C THR A 88 8.71 10.19 -1.14
N SER A 89 8.09 10.91 -0.19
CA SER A 89 8.81 11.69 0.82
C SER A 89 9.49 10.86 1.93
N ILE A 90 9.13 9.58 2.05
CA ILE A 90 9.69 8.65 3.04
C ILE A 90 10.73 7.69 2.45
N ARG A 91 11.05 7.83 1.17
CA ARG A 91 12.15 7.14 0.50
C ARG A 91 13.48 7.79 0.88
#